data_AF-A0A496UQP6-F1
#
_entry.id   AF-A0A496UQP6-F1
#
_cell.length_a   1.000
_cell.length_b   1.000
_cell.length_c   1.000
_cell.angle_alpha   90.00
_cell.angle_beta   90.00
_cell.angle_gamma   90.00
#
_symmetry.space_group_name_H-M   'P 1'
#
loop_
_entity.id
_entity.type
_entity.pdbx_description
1 polymer ?
#
loop_
_entity_poly.entity_id
_entity_poly.type
_entity_poly.pdbx_seq_one_letter_code
_entity_poly.pdbx_strand_id
1 'polypeptide(L)'
;MEQDKQVTRFEVILGALVIGVIGLVVVPMLRGSNIDGGARKAVVSAEIIARAALDYRLETGDWPPRDAGGGLDPTCLTGPGVAVAGQANMVGAMGSVESAPPWLNEIPLDPWYRPYRIHLVDDAGQPRLVVISSGPDGLYQTSSARLLTVVAAPEPVFGGDDQGFVLDMGEAR
;
A
#
# COMPACT_ATOMS: atom_id res chain seq x y z
N MET A 1 59.10 -23.77 4.24
CA MET A 1 58.17 -24.25 5.28
C MET A 1 57.71 -23.17 6.25
N GLU A 2 58.61 -22.37 6.88
CA GLU A 2 58.17 -21.26 7.76
C GLU A 2 57.65 -20.03 6.98
N GLN A 3 58.24 -19.73 5.82
CA GLN A 3 57.76 -18.66 4.93
C GLN A 3 56.36 -18.93 4.36
N ASP A 4 56.02 -20.18 4.04
CA ASP A 4 54.71 -20.55 3.49
C ASP A 4 53.58 -20.25 4.47
N LYS A 5 53.81 -20.48 5.78
CA LYS A 5 52.84 -20.15 6.84
C LYS A 5 52.61 -18.64 7.00
N GLN A 6 53.62 -17.80 6.73
CA GLN A 6 53.46 -16.35 6.85
C GLN A 6 52.64 -15.77 5.69
N VAL A 7 52.85 -16.28 4.47
CA VAL A 7 52.06 -15.86 3.29
C VAL A 7 50.59 -16.24 3.46
N THR A 8 50.27 -17.46 3.92
CA THR A 8 48.88 -17.89 4.13
C THR A 8 48.16 -17.05 5.20
N ARG A 9 48.86 -16.65 6.27
CA ARG A 9 48.25 -15.80 7.32
C ARG A 9 47.93 -14.41 6.79
N PHE A 10 48.83 -13.83 5.99
CA PHE A 10 48.62 -12.49 5.43
C PHE A 10 47.46 -12.48 4.44
N GLU A 11 47.37 -13.48 3.57
CA GLU A 11 46.31 -13.61 2.58
C GLU A 11 44.92 -13.75 3.24
N VAL A 12 44.81 -14.56 4.30
CA VAL A 12 43.55 -14.73 5.04
C VAL A 12 43.13 -13.44 5.74
N ILE A 13 44.07 -12.71 6.35
CA ILE A 13 43.79 -11.42 7.00
C ILE A 13 43.34 -10.38 5.97
N LEU A 14 44.02 -10.30 4.82
CA LEU A 14 43.67 -9.38 3.75
C LEU A 14 42.29 -9.72 3.16
N GLY A 15 42.01 -10.99 2.92
CA GLY A 15 40.71 -11.46 2.43
C GLY A 15 39.56 -11.11 3.38
N ALA A 16 39.75 -11.34 4.68
CA ALA A 16 38.76 -10.97 5.70
C ALA A 16 38.52 -9.45 5.76
N LEU A 17 39.57 -8.64 5.61
CA LEU A 17 39.46 -7.19 5.62
C LEU A 17 38.69 -6.67 4.40
N VAL A 18 38.97 -7.20 3.20
CA VAL A 18 38.25 -6.83 1.98
C VAL A 18 36.77 -7.19 2.09
N ILE A 19 36.44 -8.41 2.55
CA ILE A 19 35.05 -8.84 2.75
C ILE A 19 34.34 -7.94 3.78
N GLY A 20 35.03 -7.59 4.88
CA GLY A 20 34.48 -6.69 5.89
C GLY A 20 34.13 -5.31 5.34
N VAL A 21 35.01 -4.72 4.52
CA VAL A 21 34.78 -3.42 3.89
C VAL A 21 33.63 -3.49 2.89
N ILE A 22 33.58 -4.53 2.04
CA ILE A 22 32.48 -4.73 1.09
C ILE A 22 31.15 -4.86 1.84
N GLY A 23 31.10 -5.66 2.90
CA GLY A 23 29.90 -5.83 3.72
C GLY A 23 29.39 -4.50 4.30
N LEU A 24 30.31 -3.63 4.75
CA LEU A 24 29.96 -2.33 5.33
C LEU A 24 29.36 -1.36 4.29
N VAL A 25 29.79 -1.44 3.03
CA VAL A 25 29.30 -0.58 1.95
C VAL A 25 28.02 -1.14 1.29
N VAL A 26 27.96 -2.45 1.06
CA VAL A 26 26.88 -3.08 0.28
C VAL A 26 25.58 -3.19 1.08
N VAL A 27 25.66 -3.51 2.38
CA VAL A 27 24.46 -3.69 3.23
C VAL A 27 23.57 -2.45 3.29
N PRO A 28 24.06 -1.21 3.49
CA PRO A 28 23.19 -0.03 3.49
C PRO A 28 22.60 0.26 2.10
N MET A 29 23.31 0.00 1.00
CA MET A 29 22.78 0.22 -0.35
C MET A 29 21.62 -0.73 -0.69
N LEU A 30 21.68 -1.99 -0.27
CA LEU A 30 20.60 -2.96 -0.48
C LEU A 30 19.33 -2.66 0.35
N ARG A 31 19.48 -1.94 1.47
CA ARG A 31 18.33 -1.54 2.29
C ARG A 31 17.60 -0.33 1.72
N GLY A 32 18.31 0.64 1.13
CA GLY A 32 17.70 1.85 0.56
C GLY A 32 16.82 1.58 -0.66
N SER A 33 17.25 0.73 -1.59
CA SER A 33 16.53 0.51 -2.86
C SER A 33 15.15 -0.16 -2.71
N ASN A 34 14.97 -0.99 -1.68
CA ASN A 34 13.69 -1.67 -1.44
C ASN A 34 12.63 -0.77 -0.81
N ILE A 35 13.05 0.23 -0.02
CA ILE A 35 12.14 1.16 0.66
C ILE A 35 11.40 2.03 -0.37
N ASP A 36 12.14 2.57 -1.35
CA ASP A 36 11.56 3.41 -2.40
C ASP A 36 10.66 2.63 -3.36
N GLY A 37 11.03 1.37 -3.67
CA GLY A 37 10.24 0.49 -4.52
C GLY A 37 8.90 0.11 -3.89
N GLY A 38 8.90 -0.17 -2.59
CA GLY A 38 7.70 -0.43 -1.80
C GLY A 38 6.77 0.78 -1.83
N ALA A 39 7.24 1.96 -1.42
CA ALA A 39 6.42 3.17 -1.38
C ALA A 39 5.74 3.48 -2.73
N ARG A 40 6.48 3.41 -3.84
CA ARG A 40 5.89 3.63 -5.18
C ARG A 40 4.82 2.61 -5.54
N LYS A 41 5.08 1.32 -5.28
CA LYS A 41 4.06 0.27 -5.51
C LYS A 41 2.84 0.50 -4.63
N ALA A 42 3.04 1.00 -3.40
CA ALA A 42 1.96 1.28 -2.49
C ALA A 42 1.02 2.36 -3.04
N VAL A 43 1.57 3.46 -3.55
CA VAL A 43 0.83 4.56 -4.17
C VAL A 43 0.09 4.11 -5.43
N VAL A 44 0.76 3.39 -6.34
CA VAL A 44 0.12 2.90 -7.58
C VAL A 44 -1.06 1.97 -7.29
N SER A 45 -0.92 1.06 -6.32
CA SER A 45 -2.01 0.15 -5.96
C SER A 45 -3.15 0.89 -5.25
N ALA A 46 -2.83 1.90 -4.44
CA ALA A 46 -3.83 2.79 -3.83
C ALA A 46 -4.63 3.56 -4.89
N GLU A 47 -3.98 4.04 -5.96
CA GLU A 47 -4.66 4.67 -7.10
C GLU A 47 -5.61 3.70 -7.81
N ILE A 48 -5.19 2.46 -8.08
CA ILE A 48 -6.03 1.44 -8.72
C ILE A 48 -7.28 1.17 -7.89
N ILE A 49 -7.12 0.99 -6.58
CA ILE A 49 -8.24 0.80 -5.64
C ILE A 49 -9.15 2.03 -5.66
N ALA A 50 -8.58 3.23 -5.69
CA ALA A 50 -9.36 4.47 -5.69
C ALA A 50 -10.24 4.61 -6.94
N ARG A 51 -9.67 4.31 -8.11
CA ARG A 51 -10.39 4.32 -9.39
C ARG A 51 -11.48 3.25 -9.42
N ALA A 52 -11.21 2.05 -8.94
CA ALA A 52 -12.22 1.00 -8.84
C ALA A 52 -13.39 1.38 -7.92
N ALA A 53 -13.12 2.03 -6.79
CA ALA A 53 -14.17 2.55 -5.90
C ALA A 53 -14.99 3.68 -6.54
N LEU A 54 -14.36 4.51 -7.38
CA LEU A 54 -15.06 5.51 -8.18
C LEU A 54 -15.95 4.85 -9.24
N ASP A 55 -15.44 3.88 -9.99
CA ASP A 55 -16.20 3.16 -11.02
C ASP A 55 -17.42 2.46 -10.40
N TYR A 56 -17.24 1.83 -9.23
CA TYR A 56 -18.34 1.30 -8.42
C TYR A 56 -19.41 2.36 -8.14
N ARG A 57 -18.99 3.55 -7.71
CA ARG A 57 -19.89 4.66 -7.41
C ARG A 57 -20.63 5.19 -8.63
N LEU A 58 -19.96 5.24 -9.78
CA LEU A 58 -20.55 5.69 -11.04
C LEU A 58 -21.60 4.71 -11.56
N GLU A 59 -21.39 3.41 -11.40
CA GLU A 59 -22.30 2.37 -11.89
C GLU A 59 -23.47 2.10 -10.93
N THR A 60 -23.20 2.02 -9.63
CA THR A 60 -24.23 1.67 -8.63
C THR A 60 -24.98 2.88 -8.11
N GLY A 61 -24.41 4.07 -8.24
CA GLY A 61 -24.93 5.29 -7.63
C GLY A 61 -24.70 5.38 -6.12
N ASP A 62 -23.99 4.42 -5.52
CA ASP A 62 -23.66 4.32 -4.09
C ASP A 62 -22.16 4.14 -3.85
N TRP A 63 -21.64 4.58 -2.71
CA TRP A 63 -20.26 4.26 -2.34
C TRP A 63 -20.20 2.82 -1.81
N PRO A 64 -19.02 2.16 -1.84
CA PRO A 64 -18.83 0.90 -1.13
C PRO A 64 -19.33 0.99 0.33
N PRO A 65 -19.88 -0.10 0.89
CA PRO A 65 -20.40 -0.08 2.26
C PRO A 65 -19.28 0.24 3.24
N ARG A 66 -19.61 0.85 4.38
CA ARG A 66 -18.61 1.15 5.41
C ARG A 66 -18.30 -0.08 6.25
N ASP A 67 -17.03 -0.24 6.62
CA ASP A 67 -16.58 -1.24 7.59
C ASP A 67 -16.80 -0.77 9.04
N ALA A 68 -16.49 -1.64 10.00
CA ALA A 68 -16.59 -1.33 11.42
C ALA A 68 -15.61 -0.23 11.88
N GLY A 69 -14.56 0.05 11.10
CA GLY A 69 -13.59 1.12 11.34
C GLY A 69 -14.00 2.47 10.75
N GLY A 70 -15.15 2.55 10.08
CA GLY A 70 -15.64 3.74 9.39
C GLY A 70 -14.99 4.00 8.03
N GLY A 71 -14.08 3.12 7.60
CA GLY A 71 -13.55 3.09 6.23
C GLY A 71 -14.57 2.50 5.26
N LEU A 72 -14.27 2.56 3.97
CA LEU A 72 -15.02 1.84 2.94
C LEU A 72 -14.48 0.41 2.84
N ASP A 73 -15.39 -0.56 2.80
CA ASP A 73 -15.08 -1.98 2.64
C ASP A 73 -14.80 -2.28 1.15
N PRO A 74 -13.56 -2.65 0.78
CA PRO A 74 -13.22 -2.91 -0.60
C PRO A 74 -13.68 -4.29 -1.10
N THR A 75 -14.23 -5.16 -0.23
CA THR A 75 -14.64 -6.52 -0.61
C THR A 75 -15.69 -6.52 -1.72
N CYS A 76 -16.56 -5.50 -1.78
CA CYS A 76 -17.57 -5.37 -2.83
C CYS A 76 -16.98 -4.96 -4.19
N LEU A 77 -15.74 -4.47 -4.24
CA LEU A 77 -15.05 -4.15 -5.49
C LEU A 77 -14.61 -5.42 -6.22
N THR A 78 -14.47 -6.51 -5.47
CA THR A 78 -14.27 -7.83 -6.02
C THR A 78 -15.61 -8.54 -6.12
N GLY A 79 -15.88 -9.17 -7.26
CA GLY A 79 -17.19 -9.78 -7.55
C GLY A 79 -17.55 -10.89 -6.55
N PRO A 80 -18.81 -11.35 -6.55
CA PRO A 80 -19.27 -12.39 -5.64
C PRO A 80 -18.39 -13.65 -5.77
N GLY A 81 -17.66 -13.97 -4.70
CA GLY A 81 -16.83 -15.18 -4.60
C GLY A 81 -15.31 -14.97 -4.69
N VAL A 82 -14.82 -13.75 -4.86
CA VAL A 82 -13.38 -13.46 -4.75
C VAL A 82 -13.04 -13.21 -3.27
N ALA A 83 -12.22 -14.10 -2.71
CA ALA A 83 -11.70 -13.92 -1.36
C ALA A 83 -10.67 -12.78 -1.34
N VAL A 84 -10.77 -11.87 -0.37
CA VAL A 84 -9.66 -10.97 -0.04
C VAL A 84 -8.48 -11.83 0.39
N ALA A 85 -7.29 -11.61 -0.20
CA ALA A 85 -6.10 -12.36 0.16
C ALA A 85 -5.82 -12.19 1.67
N GLY A 86 -6.01 -13.26 2.43
CA GLY A 86 -5.77 -13.29 3.89
C GLY A 86 -7.01 -13.17 4.79
N GLN A 87 -8.23 -13.05 4.24
CA GLN A 87 -9.46 -13.01 5.04
C GLN A 87 -10.37 -14.20 4.72
N ALA A 88 -10.65 -15.05 5.71
CA ALA A 88 -11.55 -16.19 5.57
C ALA A 88 -12.99 -15.67 5.41
N ASN A 89 -13.50 -15.73 4.19
CA ASN A 89 -14.74 -15.05 3.81
C ASN A 89 -15.97 -15.88 4.21
N MET A 90 -16.79 -15.38 5.14
CA MET A 90 -18.17 -15.83 5.36
C MET A 90 -19.09 -15.05 4.42
N VAL A 91 -19.11 -15.44 3.15
CA VAL A 91 -20.02 -14.85 2.14
C VAL A 91 -21.42 -15.39 2.38
N GLY A 92 -22.24 -14.63 3.10
CA GLY A 92 -23.65 -14.90 3.30
C GLY A 92 -24.47 -13.61 3.15
N ALA A 93 -25.25 -13.54 2.06
CA ALA A 93 -26.46 -12.72 1.93
C ALA A 93 -26.30 -11.19 1.79
N MET A 94 -25.53 -10.70 0.83
CA MET A 94 -25.89 -9.44 0.14
C MET A 94 -26.34 -9.76 -1.27
N GLY A 95 -27.51 -9.21 -1.63
CA GLY A 95 -28.27 -9.51 -2.84
C GLY A 95 -27.40 -9.54 -4.09
N SER A 96 -27.65 -10.54 -4.93
CA SER A 96 -27.01 -10.70 -6.22
C SER A 96 -27.21 -9.42 -7.04
N VAL A 97 -26.18 -8.59 -7.13
CA VAL A 97 -26.02 -7.64 -8.24
C VAL A 97 -25.72 -8.52 -9.44
N GLU A 98 -26.77 -9.02 -10.08
CA GLU A 98 -26.64 -9.79 -11.30
C GLU A 98 -25.99 -8.88 -12.38
N SER A 99 -24.80 -9.26 -12.83
CA SER A 99 -24.22 -8.90 -14.14
C SER A 99 -23.27 -7.69 -14.27
N ALA A 100 -22.72 -7.11 -13.19
CA ALA A 100 -21.53 -6.26 -13.35
C ALA A 100 -20.25 -7.11 -13.25
N PRO A 101 -19.30 -7.03 -14.22
CA PRO A 101 -17.98 -7.63 -14.02
C PRO A 101 -17.32 -6.97 -12.79
N PRO A 102 -16.48 -7.70 -12.05
CA PRO A 102 -15.84 -7.14 -10.88
C PRO A 102 -14.94 -5.95 -11.28
N TRP A 103 -15.00 -4.86 -10.52
CA TRP A 103 -14.12 -3.69 -10.73
C TRP A 103 -12.64 -4.05 -10.48
N LEU A 104 -12.40 -5.03 -9.61
CA LEU A 104 -11.09 -5.63 -9.35
C LEU A 104 -11.16 -7.15 -9.37
N ASN A 105 -10.19 -7.79 -10.02
CA ASN A 105 -10.03 -9.25 -9.97
C ASN A 105 -9.59 -9.72 -8.57
N GLU A 106 -8.78 -8.92 -7.89
CA GLU A 106 -8.33 -9.12 -6.52
C GLU A 106 -8.03 -7.76 -5.89
N ILE A 107 -8.14 -7.66 -4.57
CA ILE A 107 -7.69 -6.46 -3.84
C ILE A 107 -6.19 -6.60 -3.63
N PRO A 108 -5.36 -5.73 -4.22
CA PRO A 108 -3.92 -5.82 -4.02
C PRO A 108 -3.60 -5.55 -2.55
N LEU A 109 -2.73 -6.37 -1.98
CA LEU A 109 -2.08 -6.05 -0.71
C LEU A 109 -0.98 -5.03 -0.93
N ASP A 110 -0.71 -4.26 0.11
CA ASP A 110 0.43 -3.34 0.10
C ASP A 110 1.77 -4.12 0.01
N PRO A 111 2.90 -3.46 -0.27
CA PRO A 111 4.20 -4.12 -0.38
C PRO A 111 4.64 -4.90 0.87
N TRP A 112 4.01 -4.63 2.00
CA TRP A 112 4.26 -5.26 3.28
C TRP A 112 3.13 -6.21 3.70
N TYR A 113 2.36 -6.70 2.72
CA TYR A 113 1.32 -7.72 2.82
C TYR A 113 0.16 -7.36 3.76
N ARG A 114 -0.20 -6.08 3.81
CA ARG A 114 -1.33 -5.57 4.60
C ARG A 114 -2.44 -5.01 3.71
N PRO A 115 -3.69 -5.02 4.18
CA PRO A 115 -4.79 -4.43 3.44
C PRO A 115 -4.70 -2.90 3.47
N TYR A 116 -5.13 -2.27 2.37
CA TYR A 116 -5.32 -0.83 2.31
C TYR A 116 -6.54 -0.40 3.12
N ARG A 117 -6.50 0.82 3.62
CA ARG A 117 -7.66 1.50 4.23
C ARG A 117 -8.19 2.55 3.27
N ILE A 118 -9.50 2.53 3.07
CA ILE A 118 -10.17 3.47 2.17
C ILE A 118 -11.02 4.41 3.03
N HIS A 119 -10.85 5.70 2.86
CA HIS A 119 -11.61 6.73 3.55
C HIS A 119 -12.34 7.59 2.52
N LEU A 120 -13.66 7.72 2.71
CA LEU A 120 -14.44 8.75 2.05
C LEU A 120 -14.46 9.97 2.97
N VAL A 121 -13.78 11.03 2.52
CA VAL A 121 -13.67 12.31 3.20
C VAL A 121 -14.53 13.31 2.45
N ASP A 122 -15.39 14.05 3.15
CA ASP A 122 -16.15 15.14 2.54
C ASP A 122 -15.56 16.47 3.01
N ASP A 123 -15.16 17.31 2.05
CA ASP A 123 -14.67 18.66 2.31
C ASP A 123 -15.57 19.68 1.59
N ALA A 124 -16.41 20.37 2.37
CA ALA A 124 -17.34 21.37 1.87
C ALA A 124 -18.26 20.89 0.71
N GLY A 125 -18.65 19.61 0.70
CA GLY A 125 -19.51 19.03 -0.33
C GLY A 125 -18.74 18.52 -1.56
N GLN A 126 -17.41 18.54 -1.51
CA GLN A 126 -16.56 17.85 -2.48
C GLN A 126 -16.04 16.55 -1.85
N PRO A 127 -16.64 15.39 -2.18
CA PRO A 127 -16.16 14.12 -1.68
C PRO A 127 -14.78 13.82 -2.27
N ARG A 128 -13.93 13.22 -1.45
CA ARG A 128 -12.58 12.80 -1.80
C ARG A 128 -12.37 11.39 -1.31
N LEU A 129 -11.75 10.57 -2.14
CA LEU A 129 -11.39 9.22 -1.77
C LEU A 129 -9.91 9.18 -1.39
N VAL A 130 -9.62 8.68 -0.20
CA VAL A 130 -8.26 8.58 0.32
C VAL A 130 -7.95 7.11 0.58
N VAL A 131 -6.99 6.54 -0.13
CA VAL A 131 -6.58 5.14 0.00
C VAL A 131 -5.16 5.08 0.58
N ILE A 132 -4.97 4.40 1.71
CA ILE A 132 -3.73 4.44 2.50
C ILE A 132 -3.24 3.03 2.84
N SER A 133 -1.94 2.81 2.68
CA SER A 133 -1.15 1.71 3.25
C SER A 133 -0.45 2.20 4.52
N SER A 134 -0.37 1.34 5.54
CA SER A 134 0.27 1.64 6.83
C SER A 134 1.80 1.60 6.81
N GLY A 135 2.43 1.86 5.66
CA GLY A 135 3.89 1.99 5.52
C GLY A 135 4.70 0.75 5.91
N PRO A 136 6.03 0.78 5.91
CA PRO A 136 6.89 -0.30 6.42
C PRO A 136 6.63 -0.78 7.85
N ASP A 137 6.23 0.11 8.76
CA ASP A 137 6.26 -0.19 10.21
C ASP A 137 5.03 -0.96 10.74
N GLY A 138 3.93 -1.04 9.97
CA GLY A 138 2.73 -1.75 10.40
C GLY A 138 1.67 -0.86 11.04
N LEU A 139 2.00 0.38 11.34
CA LEU A 139 1.26 1.26 12.23
C LEU A 139 0.56 2.33 11.42
N TYR A 140 -0.76 2.32 11.45
CA TYR A 140 -1.55 3.39 10.84
C TYR A 140 -1.42 4.68 11.67
N GLN A 141 -0.72 5.69 11.14
CA GLN A 141 -0.37 6.91 11.86
C GLN A 141 -1.11 8.16 11.36
N THR A 142 -1.81 8.05 10.24
CA THR A 142 -2.60 9.15 9.67
C THR A 142 -3.83 9.44 10.52
N SER A 143 -3.80 10.58 11.20
CA SER A 143 -4.92 11.04 12.03
C SER A 143 -6.14 11.44 11.20
N SER A 144 -7.34 11.37 11.80
CA SER A 144 -8.56 11.81 11.13
C SER A 144 -8.52 13.30 10.73
N ALA A 145 -7.87 14.15 11.51
CA ALA A 145 -7.63 15.55 11.16
C ALA A 145 -6.72 15.69 9.94
N ARG A 146 -5.74 14.79 9.79
CA ARG A 146 -4.87 14.77 8.62
C ARG A 146 -5.62 14.30 7.37
N LEU A 147 -6.50 13.31 7.49
CA LEU A 147 -7.36 12.87 6.37
C LEU A 147 -8.20 14.02 5.79
N LEU A 148 -8.69 14.92 6.64
CA LEU A 148 -9.48 16.08 6.19
C LEU A 148 -8.64 17.15 5.47
N THR A 149 -7.33 17.18 5.70
CA THR A 149 -6.43 18.23 5.18
C THR A 149 -5.46 17.72 4.12
N VAL A 150 -5.40 16.41 3.88
CA VAL A 150 -4.60 15.84 2.80
C VAL A 150 -5.24 16.28 1.47
N VAL A 151 -4.42 16.72 0.52
CA VAL A 151 -4.87 17.20 -0.80
C VAL A 151 -4.28 16.31 -1.89
N ALA A 152 -4.93 16.23 -3.05
CA ALA A 152 -4.31 15.62 -4.21
C ALA A 152 -3.11 16.47 -4.64
N ALA A 153 -1.92 15.98 -4.30
CA ALA A 153 -0.64 16.52 -4.71
C ALA A 153 0.11 15.39 -5.44
N PRO A 154 1.15 15.68 -6.24
CA PRO A 154 1.96 14.64 -6.86
C PRO A 154 2.51 13.63 -5.84
N GLU A 155 2.72 14.06 -4.58
CA GLU A 155 3.04 13.20 -3.45
C GLU A 155 2.24 13.66 -2.21
N PRO A 156 1.06 13.06 -1.94
CA PRO A 156 0.28 13.41 -0.76
C PRO A 156 1.02 13.01 0.52
N VAL A 157 1.03 13.89 1.52
CA VAL A 157 1.78 13.68 2.76
C VAL A 157 0.86 13.15 3.86
N PHE A 158 1.06 11.88 4.20
CA PHE A 158 0.36 11.16 5.26
C PHE A 158 1.12 11.22 6.59
N GLY A 159 0.58 10.57 7.64
CA GLY A 159 1.24 10.50 8.95
C GLY A 159 2.38 9.48 8.93
N GLY A 160 3.57 9.88 9.37
CA GLY A 160 4.70 8.96 9.54
C GLY A 160 5.22 8.39 8.23
N ASP A 161 5.21 7.06 8.12
CA ASP A 161 5.61 6.30 6.94
C ASP A 161 4.42 5.80 6.10
N ASP A 162 3.18 6.14 6.47
CA ASP A 162 1.98 5.86 5.70
C ASP A 162 2.12 6.38 4.26
N GLN A 163 1.65 5.59 3.29
CA GLN A 163 1.71 5.92 1.86
C GLN A 163 0.32 5.75 1.25
N GLY A 164 -0.03 6.55 0.25
CA GLY A 164 -1.39 6.47 -0.29
C GLY A 164 -1.64 7.35 -1.50
N PHE A 165 -2.90 7.38 -1.88
CA PHE A 165 -3.40 8.17 -3.00
C PHE A 165 -4.67 8.92 -2.58
N VAL A 166 -4.83 10.12 -3.14
CA VAL A 166 -5.99 10.98 -2.92
C VAL A 166 -6.64 11.24 -4.28
N LEU A 167 -7.90 10.84 -4.42
CA LEU A 167 -8.71 11.10 -5.60
C LEU A 167 -9.71 12.20 -5.28
N ASP A 168 -9.46 13.38 -5.83
CA ASP A 168 -10.36 14.53 -5.72
C ASP A 168 -11.48 14.42 -6.77
N MET A 169 -12.74 14.44 -6.31
CA MET A 169 -13.91 14.35 -7.21
C MET A 169 -14.36 15.73 -7.71
N GLY A 170 -13.78 16.81 -7.17
CA GLY A 170 -14.14 18.19 -7.48
C GLY A 170 -13.74 18.67 -8.87
N GLU A 171 -12.84 17.96 -9.56
CA GLU A 171 -12.35 18.34 -10.89
C GLU A 171 -13.03 17.61 -12.06
N ALA A 172 -13.92 16.65 -11.80
CA ALA A 172 -14.54 15.81 -12.85
C ALA A 172 -15.78 16.45 -13.54
N ARG A 173 -15.85 17.79 -13.64
CA ARG A 173 -16.94 18.52 -14.31
C ARG A 173 -16.46 19.28 -15.54
#